data_AF-A0A368FMG4-F1
#
_entry.id   AF-A0A368FMG4-F1
#
_cell.length_a   1.000
_cell.length_b   1.000
_cell.length_c   1.000
_cell.angle_alpha   90.00
_cell.angle_beta   90.00
_cell.angle_gamma   90.00
#
_symmetry.space_group_name_H-M   'P 1'
#
loop_
_entity.id
_entity.type
_entity.pdbx_description
1 polymer ?
#
loop_
_entity_poly.entity_id
_entity_poly.type
_entity_poly.pdbx_seq_one_letter_code
_entity_poly.pdbx_strand_id
1 'polypeptide(L)'
;MRLTRHLQKYMLDCKGVTEALHFVGGAQVNLNSGKKFNVVEPRSGKTLTDCHAATEEDVKNAVETAHKALPTWAGMGWLKRGEVLRKTAELLGKHCEEIARWECIDNGKPISEARMDVLSCIDTFNYYAGAGQSLAGLHIPLNQDLFAYTKREPLGVVGCIEHAQKRCLKPKSPFVLQATSPHRRFGNHKMFIFILRRSCIL
;
A
#
# COMPACT_ATOMS: atom_id res chain seq x y z
N MET A 1 11.66 2.26 38.48
CA MET A 1 11.02 1.41 37.45
C MET A 1 11.99 1.22 36.27
N ARG A 2 12.75 0.11 36.21
CA ARG A 2 13.78 -0.13 35.16
C ARG A 2 13.27 -1.14 34.12
N LEU A 3 12.60 -0.66 33.07
CA LEU A 3 12.16 -1.49 31.92
C LEU A 3 13.08 -1.39 30.69
N THR A 4 14.17 -0.63 30.77
CA THR A 4 14.81 -0.02 29.60
C THR A 4 15.97 -0.79 28.94
N ARG A 5 16.66 -1.73 29.63
CA ARG A 5 17.85 -2.40 29.04
C ARG A 5 17.54 -3.49 28.01
N HIS A 6 16.50 -4.29 28.21
CA HIS A 6 16.06 -5.30 27.24
C HIS A 6 15.61 -4.64 25.92
N LEU A 7 14.80 -3.58 26.02
CA LEU A 7 14.23 -2.89 24.85
C LEU A 7 15.28 -2.08 24.07
N GLN A 8 16.35 -1.60 24.71
CA GLN A 8 17.45 -0.93 24.01
C GLN A 8 18.11 -1.80 22.94
N LYS A 9 18.19 -3.12 23.11
CA LYS A 9 18.72 -4.05 22.09
C LYS A 9 17.82 -4.16 20.85
N TYR A 10 16.55 -3.75 20.96
CA TYR A 10 15.56 -3.76 19.88
C TYR A 10 15.20 -2.36 19.36
N MET A 11 15.82 -1.31 19.91
CA MET A 11 15.76 0.01 19.28
C MET A 11 16.60 -0.03 18.01
N LEU A 12 15.93 -0.06 16.85
CA LEU A 12 16.56 0.34 15.60
C LEU A 12 17.03 1.78 15.76
N ASP A 13 18.28 2.04 15.39
CA ASP A 13 18.83 3.39 15.38
C ASP A 13 18.19 4.14 14.21
N CYS A 14 17.56 5.31 14.45
CA CYS A 14 16.76 6.01 13.44
C CYS A 14 17.59 6.53 12.24
N LYS A 15 18.91 6.36 12.28
CA LYS A 15 19.91 6.80 11.29
C LYS A 15 19.75 6.23 9.87
N GLY A 16 18.78 5.35 9.64
CA GLY A 16 18.45 4.81 8.31
C GLY A 16 17.27 5.47 7.60
N VAL A 17 16.52 6.35 8.26
CA VAL A 17 15.34 6.99 7.64
C VAL A 17 15.79 8.16 6.76
N THR A 18 15.81 7.95 5.45
CA THR A 18 16.09 9.00 4.45
C THR A 18 14.95 10.02 4.37
N GLU A 19 15.26 11.29 4.10
CA GLU A 19 14.26 12.34 3.82
C GLU A 19 13.40 12.00 2.56
N ALA A 20 13.91 11.13 1.69
CA ALA A 20 13.29 10.63 0.46
C ALA A 20 12.17 9.60 0.68
N LEU A 21 11.05 9.98 1.32
CA LEU A 21 9.91 9.06 1.52
C LEU A 21 9.00 8.88 0.29
N HIS A 22 9.10 9.73 -0.73
CA HIS A 22 8.28 9.61 -1.94
C HIS A 22 8.89 8.62 -2.92
N PHE A 23 8.07 7.79 -3.57
CA PHE A 23 8.52 6.79 -4.54
C PHE A 23 7.66 6.87 -5.82
N VAL A 24 8.29 7.23 -6.93
CA VAL A 24 7.62 7.46 -8.22
C VAL A 24 8.45 6.83 -9.33
N GLY A 25 7.80 6.17 -10.29
CA GLY A 25 8.47 5.61 -11.47
C GLY A 25 9.50 4.50 -11.20
N GLY A 26 9.52 3.93 -9.99
CA GLY A 26 10.50 2.91 -9.59
C GLY A 26 11.72 3.46 -8.83
N ALA A 27 11.76 4.75 -8.50
CA ALA A 27 12.83 5.38 -7.74
C ALA A 27 12.31 6.20 -6.54
N GLN A 28 13.15 6.37 -5.52
CA GLN A 28 12.92 7.35 -4.47
C GLN A 28 13.09 8.78 -5.01
N VAL A 29 12.26 9.70 -4.55
CA VAL A 29 12.23 11.10 -4.99
C VAL A 29 12.30 12.01 -3.76
N ASN A 30 13.28 12.92 -3.76
CA ASN A 30 13.33 14.02 -2.79
C ASN A 30 12.45 15.17 -3.30
N LEU A 31 11.29 15.37 -2.67
CA LEU A 31 10.46 16.54 -2.91
C LEU A 31 10.87 17.64 -1.94
N ASN A 32 11.24 18.82 -2.46
CA ASN A 32 11.63 19.98 -1.66
C ASN A 32 10.59 21.12 -1.72
N SER A 33 9.56 20.96 -2.54
CA SER A 33 8.56 21.97 -2.95
C SER A 33 7.47 22.23 -1.91
N GLY A 34 6.97 21.19 -1.26
CA GLY A 34 5.84 21.28 -0.34
C GLY A 34 6.21 21.58 1.12
N LYS A 35 5.18 21.74 1.96
CA LYS A 35 5.36 22.06 3.38
C LYS A 35 6.08 20.92 4.12
N LYS A 36 7.15 21.24 4.86
CA LYS A 36 7.77 20.31 5.82
C LYS A 36 6.81 19.99 6.97
N PHE A 37 6.81 18.74 7.40
CA PHE A 37 6.16 18.25 8.61
C PHE A 37 6.99 17.14 9.25
N ASN A 38 6.86 17.01 10.56
CA ASN A 38 7.68 16.07 11.34
C ASN A 38 6.95 14.72 11.50
N VAL A 39 7.64 13.64 11.17
CA VAL A 39 7.25 12.27 11.52
C VAL A 39 7.80 12.00 12.92
N VAL A 40 6.95 11.52 13.84
CA VAL A 40 7.25 11.48 15.28
C VAL A 40 6.83 10.12 15.85
N GLU A 41 7.75 9.44 16.55
CA GLU A 41 7.49 8.17 17.24
C GLU A 41 6.44 8.39 18.35
N PRO A 42 5.23 7.80 18.27
CA PRO A 42 4.16 8.06 19.24
C PRO A 42 4.52 7.67 20.68
N ARG A 43 5.41 6.68 20.83
CA ARG A 43 5.84 6.14 22.13
C ARG A 43 6.84 7.02 22.87
N SER A 44 7.72 7.72 22.16
CA SER A 44 8.81 8.51 22.77
C SER A 44 8.68 10.02 22.57
N GLY A 45 7.83 10.46 21.62
CA GLY A 45 7.71 11.86 21.23
C GLY A 45 8.90 12.39 20.42
N LYS A 46 9.88 11.53 20.05
CA LYS A 46 11.02 11.93 19.24
C LYS A 46 10.63 12.03 17.77
N THR A 47 11.13 13.07 17.09
CA THR A 47 11.13 13.14 15.62
C THR A 47 11.95 11.98 15.06
N LEU A 48 11.35 11.22 14.13
CA LEU A 48 12.02 10.15 13.37
C LEU A 48 12.73 10.74 12.15
N THR A 49 12.02 11.59 11.40
CA THR A 49 12.51 12.31 10.24
C THR A 49 11.60 13.51 9.96
N ASP A 50 12.09 14.47 9.18
CA ASP A 50 11.26 15.51 8.57
C ASP A 50 10.89 15.09 7.15
N CYS A 51 9.68 15.42 6.72
CA CYS A 51 9.14 15.05 5.41
C CYS A 51 8.46 16.24 4.75
N HIS A 52 8.56 16.34 3.42
CA HIS A 52 7.77 17.28 2.65
C HIS A 52 6.44 16.65 2.24
N ALA A 53 5.34 17.36 2.45
CA ALA A 53 4.07 17.03 1.82
C ALA A 53 4.19 17.17 0.29
N ALA A 54 3.59 16.27 -0.48
CA ALA A 54 3.56 16.40 -1.93
C ALA A 54 2.67 17.59 -2.35
N THR A 55 3.08 18.32 -3.40
CA THR A 55 2.27 19.37 -4.02
C THR A 55 1.32 18.79 -5.08
N GLU A 56 0.40 19.61 -5.58
CA GLU A 56 -0.49 19.21 -6.70
C GLU A 56 0.30 18.83 -7.95
N GLU A 57 1.41 19.51 -8.23
CA GLU A 57 2.29 19.22 -9.38
C GLU A 57 3.01 17.88 -9.21
N ASP A 58 3.47 17.56 -8.00
CA ASP A 58 4.11 16.28 -7.69
C ASP A 58 3.11 15.11 -7.86
N VAL A 59 1.86 15.31 -7.40
CA VAL A 59 0.77 14.33 -7.57
C VAL A 59 0.42 14.16 -9.06
N LYS A 60 0.34 15.26 -9.82
CA LYS A 60 0.09 15.21 -11.27
C LYS A 60 1.18 14.43 -12.00
N ASN A 61 2.46 14.71 -11.70
CA ASN A 61 3.59 13.97 -12.26
C ASN A 61 3.50 12.46 -11.93
N ALA A 62 3.21 12.11 -10.67
CA ALA A 62 3.02 10.71 -10.28
C ALA A 62 1.87 10.01 -11.04
N VAL A 63 0.74 10.71 -11.26
CA VAL A 63 -0.39 10.20 -12.06
C VAL A 63 0.00 10.04 -13.54
N GLU A 64 0.72 10.98 -14.13
CA GLU A 64 1.22 10.87 -15.51
C GLU A 64 2.21 9.70 -15.67
N THR A 65 3.11 9.50 -14.71
CA THR A 65 4.03 8.35 -14.68
C THR A 65 3.26 7.03 -14.57
N ALA A 66 2.26 6.95 -13.70
CA ALA A 66 1.40 5.76 -13.58
C ALA A 66 0.61 5.49 -14.87
N HIS A 67 0.10 6.54 -15.53
CA HIS A 67 -0.60 6.43 -16.80
C HIS A 67 0.31 5.93 -17.93
N LYS A 68 1.58 6.37 -17.97
CA LYS A 68 2.60 5.88 -18.92
C LYS A 68 2.96 4.40 -18.68
N ALA A 69 2.94 3.94 -17.43
CA ALA A 69 3.20 2.53 -17.08
C ALA A 69 2.01 1.58 -17.31
N LEU A 70 0.78 2.11 -17.32
CA LEU A 70 -0.46 1.33 -17.41
C LEU A 70 -0.54 0.39 -18.63
N PRO A 71 -0.22 0.79 -19.89
CA PRO A 71 -0.32 -0.10 -21.05
C PRO A 71 0.56 -1.35 -20.90
N THR A 72 1.79 -1.18 -20.41
CA THR A 72 2.74 -2.27 -20.17
C THR A 72 2.19 -3.26 -19.15
N TRP A 73 1.63 -2.79 -18.03
CA TRP A 73 1.06 -3.66 -16.98
C TRP A 73 -0.27 -4.31 -17.39
N ALA A 74 -1.14 -3.56 -18.09
CA ALA A 74 -2.41 -4.06 -18.60
C ALA A 74 -2.21 -5.17 -19.64
N GLY A 75 -1.23 -5.01 -20.53
CA GLY A 75 -0.82 -5.99 -21.54
C GLY A 75 -0.12 -7.24 -21.00
N MET A 76 0.31 -7.27 -19.74
CA MET A 76 0.84 -8.50 -19.13
C MET A 76 -0.28 -9.55 -18.95
N GLY A 77 -0.06 -10.76 -19.46
CA GLY A 77 -0.90 -11.91 -19.18
C GLY A 77 -0.97 -12.23 -17.67
N TRP A 78 -2.07 -12.84 -17.22
CA TRP A 78 -2.34 -13.01 -15.79
C TRP A 78 -1.22 -13.74 -15.04
N LEU A 79 -0.63 -14.79 -15.63
CA LEU A 79 0.46 -15.56 -15.03
C LEU A 79 1.63 -14.67 -14.58
N LYS A 80 2.11 -13.77 -15.46
CA LYS A 80 3.22 -12.84 -15.16
C LYS A 80 2.86 -11.84 -14.07
N ARG A 81 1.61 -11.35 -14.03
CA ARG A 81 1.13 -10.51 -12.91
C ARG A 81 1.11 -11.29 -11.60
N GLY A 82 0.68 -12.54 -11.61
CA GLY A 82 0.73 -13.45 -10.46
C GLY A 82 2.16 -13.71 -9.97
N GLU A 83 3.12 -13.92 -10.87
CA GLU A 83 4.55 -14.05 -10.54
C GLU A 83 5.10 -12.83 -9.80
N VAL A 84 4.78 -11.61 -10.28
CA VAL A 84 5.16 -10.36 -9.60
C VAL A 84 4.57 -10.30 -8.19
N LEU A 85 3.27 -10.60 -8.03
CA LEU A 85 2.61 -10.57 -6.71
C LEU A 85 3.20 -11.62 -5.74
N ARG A 86 3.52 -12.84 -6.22
CA ARG A 86 4.23 -13.86 -5.39
C ARG A 86 5.63 -13.41 -4.99
N LYS A 87 6.38 -12.80 -5.90
CA LYS A 87 7.72 -12.27 -5.60
C LYS A 87 7.65 -11.15 -4.56
N THR A 88 6.61 -10.31 -4.59
CA THR A 88 6.37 -9.33 -3.52
C THR A 88 6.08 -10.02 -2.18
N ALA A 89 5.24 -11.06 -2.16
CA ALA A 89 4.97 -11.84 -0.94
C ALA A 89 6.25 -12.51 -0.38
N GLU A 90 7.10 -13.05 -1.24
CA GLU A 90 8.40 -13.64 -0.86
C GLU A 90 9.35 -12.60 -0.23
N LEU A 91 9.44 -11.40 -0.82
CA LEU A 91 10.24 -10.30 -0.29
C LEU A 91 9.71 -9.79 1.06
N LEU A 92 8.39 -9.64 1.20
CA LEU A 92 7.76 -9.31 2.48
C LEU A 92 8.04 -10.37 3.55
N GLY A 93 8.01 -11.66 3.18
CA GLY A 93 8.40 -12.75 4.09
C GLY A 93 9.84 -12.63 4.58
N LYS A 94 10.79 -12.36 3.67
CA LYS A 94 12.22 -12.16 3.99
C LYS A 94 12.47 -10.98 4.94
N HIS A 95 11.70 -9.90 4.80
CA HIS A 95 11.86 -8.67 5.59
C HIS A 95 10.79 -8.51 6.71
N CYS A 96 10.03 -9.57 7.03
CA CYS A 96 8.86 -9.47 7.91
C CYS A 96 9.18 -8.88 9.31
N GLU A 97 10.27 -9.34 9.93
CA GLU A 97 10.74 -8.83 11.23
C GLU A 97 11.22 -7.38 11.20
N GLU A 98 11.74 -6.92 10.06
CA GLU A 98 12.21 -5.55 9.87
C GLU A 98 11.03 -4.59 9.69
N ILE A 99 10.10 -4.95 8.79
CA ILE A 99 8.89 -4.17 8.51
C ILE A 99 8.02 -4.08 9.77
N ALA A 100 7.82 -5.17 10.51
CA ALA A 100 7.02 -5.17 11.73
C ALA A 100 7.64 -4.28 12.85
N ARG A 101 8.96 -4.08 12.86
CA ARG A 101 9.62 -3.14 13.80
C ARG A 101 9.41 -1.69 13.38
N TRP A 102 9.52 -1.38 12.09
CA TRP A 102 9.22 -0.04 11.59
C TRP A 102 7.77 0.35 11.84
N GLU A 103 6.83 -0.58 11.58
CA GLU A 103 5.41 -0.42 11.87
C GLU A 103 5.13 -0.20 13.38
N CYS A 104 5.88 -0.88 14.26
CA CYS A 104 5.82 -0.66 15.71
C CYS A 104 6.39 0.71 16.13
N ILE A 105 7.41 1.23 15.43
CA ILE A 105 8.02 2.54 15.70
C ILE A 105 7.10 3.68 15.23
N ASP A 106 6.56 3.60 14.02
CA ASP A 106 5.73 4.65 13.42
C ASP A 106 4.32 4.71 14.02
N ASN A 107 3.63 3.57 14.13
CA ASN A 107 2.26 3.51 14.66
C ASN A 107 2.17 3.25 16.17
N GLY A 108 3.27 2.88 16.84
CA GLY A 108 3.29 2.60 18.28
C GLY A 108 2.59 1.30 18.72
N LYS A 109 2.12 0.48 17.77
CA LYS A 109 1.42 -0.78 18.05
C LYS A 109 2.36 -1.87 18.61
N PRO A 110 1.87 -2.87 19.37
CA PRO A 110 2.69 -3.98 19.83
C PRO A 110 3.31 -4.77 18.68
N ILE A 111 4.56 -5.24 18.84
CA ILE A 111 5.28 -6.02 17.81
C ILE A 111 4.55 -7.30 17.39
N SER A 112 3.74 -7.90 18.27
CA SER A 112 2.89 -9.04 17.94
C SER A 112 1.76 -8.68 16.97
N GLU A 113 1.15 -7.51 17.10
CA GLU A 113 0.12 -7.01 16.18
C GLU A 113 0.75 -6.62 14.84
N ALA A 114 1.87 -5.88 14.87
CA ALA A 114 2.61 -5.50 13.66
C ALA A 114 3.06 -6.69 12.81
N ARG A 115 3.46 -7.81 13.43
CA ARG A 115 3.76 -9.06 12.71
C ARG A 115 2.53 -9.65 12.04
N MET A 116 1.38 -9.68 12.73
CA MET A 116 0.14 -10.20 12.15
C MET A 116 -0.35 -9.35 10.98
N ASP A 117 -0.15 -8.04 11.01
CA ASP A 117 -0.40 -7.17 9.87
C ASP A 117 0.45 -7.57 8.66
N VAL A 118 1.77 -7.70 8.82
CA VAL A 118 2.68 -8.08 7.72
C VAL A 118 2.41 -9.49 7.19
N LEU A 119 2.06 -10.45 8.06
CA LEU A 119 1.67 -11.80 7.64
C LEU A 119 0.37 -11.78 6.81
N SER A 120 -0.64 -11.01 7.22
CA SER A 120 -1.87 -10.87 6.43
C SER A 120 -1.65 -10.16 5.08
N CYS A 121 -0.70 -9.22 5.02
CA CYS A 121 -0.24 -8.63 3.76
C CYS A 121 0.35 -9.69 2.81
N ILE A 122 1.19 -10.60 3.32
CA ILE A 122 1.76 -11.73 2.56
C ILE A 122 0.67 -12.66 2.04
N ASP A 123 -0.28 -13.04 2.89
CA ASP A 123 -1.43 -13.88 2.51
C ASP A 123 -2.31 -13.21 1.45
N THR A 124 -2.53 -11.90 1.58
CA THR A 124 -3.30 -11.09 0.61
C THR A 124 -2.63 -11.07 -0.76
N PHE A 125 -1.31 -10.87 -0.82
CA PHE A 125 -0.55 -10.95 -2.08
C PHE A 125 -0.62 -12.36 -2.71
N ASN A 126 -0.43 -13.41 -1.92
CA ASN A 126 -0.51 -14.78 -2.39
C ASN A 126 -1.91 -15.16 -2.91
N TYR A 127 -2.96 -14.74 -2.19
CA TYR A 127 -4.35 -14.93 -2.60
C TYR A 127 -4.61 -14.27 -3.96
N TYR A 128 -4.31 -12.97 -4.11
CA TYR A 128 -4.57 -12.28 -5.37
C TYR A 128 -3.69 -12.78 -6.53
N ALA A 129 -2.47 -13.25 -6.26
CA ALA A 129 -1.61 -13.86 -7.28
C ALA A 129 -2.25 -15.10 -7.94
N GLY A 130 -2.94 -15.93 -7.17
CA GLY A 130 -3.73 -17.05 -7.68
C GLY A 130 -5.09 -16.61 -8.25
N ALA A 131 -5.81 -15.78 -7.50
CA ALA A 131 -7.22 -15.49 -7.75
C ALA A 131 -7.52 -14.93 -9.14
N GLY A 132 -6.65 -14.11 -9.73
CA GLY A 132 -7.01 -13.46 -11.00
C GLY A 132 -7.03 -14.36 -12.25
N GLN A 133 -6.67 -15.65 -12.15
CA GLN A 133 -7.04 -16.63 -13.19
C GLN A 133 -8.56 -16.85 -13.23
N SER A 134 -9.27 -16.67 -12.12
CA SER A 134 -10.74 -16.76 -12.05
C SER A 134 -11.45 -15.44 -12.41
N LEU A 135 -10.72 -14.39 -12.83
CA LEU A 135 -11.30 -13.15 -13.36
C LEU A 135 -11.81 -13.32 -14.80
N ALA A 136 -12.65 -14.33 -15.00
CA ALA A 136 -13.33 -14.59 -16.26
C ALA A 136 -14.45 -13.57 -16.53
N GLY A 137 -14.70 -13.38 -17.81
CA GLY A 137 -15.96 -12.85 -18.32
C GLY A 137 -17.11 -13.84 -18.18
N LEU A 138 -18.32 -13.40 -18.52
CA LEU A 138 -19.49 -14.26 -18.69
C LEU A 138 -19.89 -14.26 -20.17
N HIS A 139 -20.15 -15.45 -20.73
CA HIS A 139 -20.89 -15.60 -21.98
C HIS A 139 -22.39 -15.59 -21.68
N ILE A 140 -23.17 -14.82 -22.45
CA ILE A 140 -24.61 -14.64 -22.25
C ILE A 140 -25.32 -15.24 -23.47
N PRO A 141 -26.10 -16.33 -23.32
CA PRO A 141 -26.85 -16.90 -24.43
C PRO A 141 -27.98 -15.93 -24.84
N LEU A 142 -28.07 -15.66 -26.14
CA LEU A 142 -29.13 -14.88 -26.78
C LEU A 142 -29.82 -15.74 -27.86
N ASN A 143 -30.78 -15.16 -28.57
CA ASN A 143 -31.44 -15.81 -29.71
C ASN A 143 -30.44 -16.13 -30.84
N GLN A 144 -30.81 -17.02 -31.75
CA GLN A 144 -29.91 -17.83 -32.59
C GLN A 144 -28.90 -17.08 -33.48
N ASP A 145 -29.04 -15.76 -33.67
CA ASP A 145 -28.15 -14.92 -34.48
C ASP A 145 -27.30 -13.91 -33.66
N LEU A 146 -27.36 -13.96 -32.32
CA LEU A 146 -26.72 -12.97 -31.44
C LEU A 146 -25.72 -13.63 -30.47
N PHE A 147 -24.53 -13.04 -30.36
CA PHE A 147 -23.46 -13.46 -29.45
C PHE A 147 -23.11 -12.33 -28.48
N ALA A 148 -23.19 -12.58 -27.18
CA ALA A 148 -22.85 -11.60 -26.15
C ALA A 148 -21.88 -12.18 -25.11
N TYR A 149 -20.90 -11.37 -24.73
CA TYR A 149 -19.98 -11.70 -23.65
C TYR A 149 -19.58 -10.43 -22.90
N THR A 150 -19.28 -10.58 -21.61
CA THR A 150 -18.71 -9.51 -20.79
C THR A 150 -17.21 -9.72 -20.64
N LYS A 151 -16.43 -8.65 -20.67
CA LYS A 151 -14.98 -8.67 -20.42
C LYS A 151 -14.68 -7.88 -19.15
N ARG A 152 -13.76 -8.40 -18.32
CA ARG A 152 -13.22 -7.65 -17.18
C ARG A 152 -11.98 -6.87 -17.62
N GLU A 153 -12.06 -5.55 -17.55
CA GLU A 153 -10.96 -4.66 -17.91
C GLU A 153 -10.49 -3.86 -16.68
N PRO A 154 -9.19 -3.52 -16.58
CA PRO A 154 -8.70 -2.64 -15.50
C PRO A 154 -9.27 -1.23 -15.67
N LEU A 155 -9.62 -0.58 -14.56
CA LEU A 155 -10.17 0.79 -14.58
C LEU A 155 -9.14 1.85 -15.04
N GLY A 156 -7.85 1.60 -14.82
CA GLY A 156 -6.77 2.53 -15.10
C GLY A 156 -5.97 2.87 -13.84
N VAL A 157 -5.55 4.13 -13.71
CA VAL A 157 -4.84 4.64 -12.52
C VAL A 157 -5.84 4.79 -11.37
N VAL A 158 -5.50 4.26 -10.19
CA VAL A 158 -6.38 4.27 -9.00
C VAL A 158 -5.74 5.13 -7.91
N GLY A 159 -6.42 6.21 -7.53
CA GLY A 159 -6.07 7.01 -6.36
C GLY A 159 -6.46 6.29 -5.07
N CYS A 160 -5.53 6.26 -4.11
CA CYS A 160 -5.70 5.62 -2.82
C CYS A 160 -5.58 6.67 -1.71
N ILE A 161 -6.49 6.65 -0.72
CA ILE A 161 -6.42 7.52 0.48
C ILE A 161 -6.62 6.66 1.74
N GLU A 162 -5.80 6.85 2.78
CA GLU A 162 -5.85 6.07 4.03
C GLU A 162 -6.11 6.93 5.24
N HIS A 163 -6.65 6.29 6.28
CA HIS A 163 -6.62 6.85 7.62
C HIS A 163 -5.36 6.34 8.35
N ALA A 164 -4.41 7.24 8.63
CA ALA A 164 -3.36 7.02 9.61
C ALA A 164 -4.02 6.69 10.97
N GLN A 165 -3.77 5.50 11.55
CA GLN A 165 -4.52 5.10 12.74
C GLN A 165 -4.30 6.09 13.88
N LYS A 166 -5.38 6.34 14.64
CA LYS A 166 -5.58 7.53 15.50
C LYS A 166 -4.29 8.04 16.15
N ARG A 167 -3.77 9.17 15.65
CA ARG A 167 -2.73 9.98 16.29
C ARG A 167 -3.31 10.58 17.58
N CYS A 168 -3.33 9.77 18.64
CA CYS A 168 -3.93 10.07 19.93
C CYS A 168 -3.06 11.04 20.76
N LEU A 169 -2.87 12.25 20.23
CA LEU A 169 -2.51 13.52 20.89
C LEU A 169 -2.64 14.62 19.82
N LYS A 170 -3.34 15.72 20.16
CA LYS A 170 -3.84 16.78 19.24
C LYS A 170 -2.71 17.66 18.63
N PRO A 171 -2.99 18.56 17.63
CA PRO A 171 -4.03 18.59 16.58
C PRO A 171 -3.48 18.81 15.14
N LYS A 172 -4.29 18.44 14.13
CA LYS A 172 -4.32 18.96 12.73
C LYS A 172 -2.98 19.33 12.03
N SER A 173 -2.46 18.43 11.20
CA SER A 173 -1.67 18.76 10.00
C SER A 173 -2.18 17.94 8.79
N PRO A 174 -1.99 18.40 7.54
CA PRO A 174 -2.74 17.88 6.38
C PRO A 174 -2.09 16.66 5.70
N PHE A 175 -2.96 15.75 5.24
CA PHE A 175 -2.77 14.79 4.14
C PHE A 175 -1.42 14.05 4.00
N VAL A 176 -1.46 12.76 4.40
CA VAL A 176 -0.62 11.69 3.85
C VAL A 176 -1.54 10.70 3.15
N LEU A 177 -1.17 10.24 1.95
CA LEU A 177 -1.96 9.35 1.07
C LEU A 177 -1.44 7.89 1.11
N GLN A 178 -2.24 6.90 1.53
CA GLN A 178 -2.04 5.42 1.41
C GLN A 178 -3.42 4.77 1.00
N ALA A 179 -3.91 3.58 1.40
CA ALA A 179 -5.26 3.05 1.05
C ALA A 179 -6.15 2.44 2.19
N THR A 180 -7.31 3.04 2.57
CA THR A 180 -8.38 2.32 3.33
C THR A 180 -9.82 2.77 3.01
N SER A 181 -10.71 1.81 2.75
CA SER A 181 -12.18 1.98 2.61
C SER A 181 -12.93 1.05 3.60
N PRO A 182 -14.28 0.91 3.63
CA PRO A 182 -14.99 1.05 4.89
C PRO A 182 -15.68 -0.25 5.38
N HIS A 183 -16.35 -0.12 6.54
CA HIS A 183 -17.21 -1.09 7.23
C HIS A 183 -16.55 -2.02 8.26
N ARG A 184 -17.05 -1.87 9.50
CA ARG A 184 -16.73 -2.74 10.65
C ARG A 184 -17.30 -4.14 10.43
N ARG A 185 -16.45 -5.15 10.38
CA ARG A 185 -16.50 -6.41 11.18
C ARG A 185 -15.36 -7.32 10.70
N PHE A 186 -14.65 -7.93 11.65
CA PHE A 186 -13.47 -8.79 11.50
C PHE A 186 -12.17 -8.08 11.07
N GLY A 187 -11.07 -8.44 11.76
CA GLY A 187 -9.66 -8.30 11.35
C GLY A 187 -9.16 -6.93 10.89
N ASN A 188 -8.37 -6.24 11.71
CA ASN A 188 -7.52 -5.15 11.22
C ASN A 188 -6.44 -5.74 10.29
N HIS A 189 -6.66 -5.72 8.98
CA HIS A 189 -5.66 -6.11 7.99
C HIS A 189 -5.62 -5.06 6.88
N LYS A 190 -4.52 -4.29 6.83
CA LYS A 190 -4.33 -3.16 5.92
C LYS A 190 -3.50 -3.56 4.70
N MET A 191 -4.14 -4.09 3.66
CA MET A 191 -3.55 -4.09 2.32
C MET A 191 -4.63 -4.19 1.24
N PHE A 192 -4.71 -3.19 0.36
CA PHE A 192 -5.77 -3.09 -0.64
C PHE A 192 -5.20 -3.10 -2.07
N ILE A 193 -5.38 -4.22 -2.77
CA ILE A 193 -5.31 -4.29 -4.23
C ILE A 193 -6.73 -4.56 -4.73
N PHE A 194 -7.41 -3.51 -5.21
CA PHE A 194 -8.78 -3.60 -5.69
C PHE A 194 -8.88 -3.50 -7.20
N ILE A 195 -9.12 -4.64 -7.85
CA ILE A 195 -9.60 -4.69 -9.24
C ILE A 195 -11.11 -4.40 -9.19
N LEU A 196 -11.48 -3.12 -9.12
CA LEU A 196 -12.87 -2.69 -9.09
C LEU A 196 -13.55 -2.89 -10.46
N ARG A 197 -14.83 -3.28 -10.41
CA ARG A 197 -15.66 -3.60 -11.58
C ARG A 197 -15.86 -2.39 -12.50
N ARG A 198 -15.54 -2.57 -13.78
CA ARG A 198 -16.40 -2.08 -14.87
C ARG A 198 -17.05 -3.29 -15.54
N SER A 199 -18.37 -3.40 -15.42
CA SER A 199 -19.16 -4.30 -16.26
C SER A 199 -19.57 -3.52 -17.50
N CYS A 200 -18.73 -3.51 -18.54
CA CYS A 200 -19.17 -3.08 -19.85
C CYS A 200 -20.00 -4.22 -20.45
N ILE A 201 -21.31 -3.98 -20.56
CA ILE A 201 -22.17 -4.69 -21.49
C ILE A 201 -22.03 -3.91 -22.81
N LEU A 202 -21.57 -4.60 -23.85
CA LEU A 202 -21.61 -4.17 -25.25
C LEU A 202 -22.57 -5.11 -25.97
#